data_AF-A0A401TFC2-F1
#
_entry.id   AF-A0A401TFC2-F1
#
_cell.length_a   1.000
_cell.length_b   1.000
_cell.length_c   1.000
_cell.angle_alpha   90.00
_cell.angle_beta   90.00
_cell.angle_gamma   90.00
#
_symmetry.space_group_name_H-M   'P 1'
#
loop_
_entity.id
_entity.type
_entity.pdbx_description
1 polymer ?
#
loop_
_entity_poly.entity_id
_entity_poly.type
_entity_poly.pdbx_seq_one_letter_code
_entity_poly.pdbx_strand_id
1 'polypeptide(L)'
;MHDVTAHDPKLLVHLKATRNSVPVPRHWCFKRKYLQGKRGIEKPPFELPEFIRRTGIQEMREALQEKEEQKTMKTKMREKVRPKMGKIDIDYQKLHDAFFKWQTKPKLTIHGDLYYE
;
A
#
# COMPACT_ATOMS: atom_id res chain seq x y z
N MET A 1 -1.24 -11.95 32.29
CA MET A 1 -2.51 -11.81 33.02
C MET A 1 -3.53 -12.87 32.61
N HIS A 2 -3.81 -13.09 31.31
CA HIS A 2 -4.82 -14.05 30.85
C HIS A 2 -4.37 -15.53 30.82
N ASP A 3 -3.09 -15.80 31.06
CA ASP A 3 -2.52 -17.15 30.90
C ASP A 3 -2.93 -18.09 32.04
N VAL A 4 -3.18 -17.54 33.25
CA VAL A 4 -3.65 -18.30 34.41
C VAL A 4 -5.11 -18.73 34.31
N THR A 5 -5.88 -18.08 33.41
CA THR A 5 -7.30 -18.39 33.17
C THR A 5 -7.52 -19.33 31.98
N ALA A 6 -6.43 -19.84 31.37
CA ALA A 6 -6.52 -20.78 30.25
C ALA A 6 -6.90 -22.19 30.73
N HIS A 7 -7.46 -23.00 29.82
CA HIS A 7 -7.83 -24.38 30.13
C HIS A 7 -6.60 -25.25 30.48
N ASP A 8 -5.48 -25.05 29.78
CA ASP A 8 -4.18 -25.64 30.11
C ASP A 8 -3.09 -24.54 30.14
N PRO A 9 -2.79 -23.97 31.33
CA PRO A 9 -1.80 -22.92 31.47
C PRO A 9 -0.37 -23.37 31.18
N LYS A 10 -0.02 -24.64 31.47
CA LYS A 10 1.35 -25.15 31.29
C LYS A 10 1.67 -25.33 29.81
N LEU A 11 0.75 -25.94 29.06
CA LEU A 11 0.87 -26.11 27.62
C LEU A 11 0.90 -24.75 26.90
N LEU A 12 0.02 -23.82 27.28
CA LEU A 12 -0.05 -22.49 26.68
C LEU A 12 1.29 -21.75 26.82
N VAL A 13 1.88 -21.73 28.01
CA VAL A 13 3.17 -21.08 28.24
C VAL A 13 4.29 -21.78 27.49
N HIS A 14 4.29 -23.11 27.43
CA HIS A 14 5.25 -23.88 26.62
C HIS A 14 5.19 -23.48 25.14
N LEU A 15 3.99 -23.39 24.56
CA LEU A 15 3.81 -22.97 23.17
C LEU A 15 4.25 -21.51 22.94
N LYS A 16 3.92 -20.60 23.86
CA LYS A 16 4.36 -19.19 23.78
C LYS A 16 5.89 -19.03 23.89
N ALA A 17 6.55 -19.91 24.62
CA ALA A 17 8.01 -19.91 24.77
C ALA A 17 8.73 -20.71 23.67
N THR A 18 7.98 -21.37 22.77
CA THR A 18 8.57 -22.18 21.70
C THR A 18 9.31 -21.28 20.71
N ARG A 19 10.49 -21.74 20.28
CA ARG A 19 11.37 -21.01 19.37
C ARG A 19 10.65 -20.69 18.05
N ASN A 20 10.83 -19.46 17.57
CA ASN A 20 10.24 -18.94 16.32
C ASN A 20 8.69 -18.91 16.32
N SER A 21 8.05 -18.97 17.49
CA SER A 21 6.61 -18.72 17.59
C SER A 21 6.30 -17.23 17.43
N VAL A 22 5.16 -16.93 16.82
CA VAL A 22 4.66 -15.55 16.65
C VAL A 22 3.54 -15.32 17.66
N PRO A 23 3.61 -14.26 18.49
CA PRO A 23 2.63 -14.04 19.54
C PRO A 23 1.27 -13.60 18.96
N VAL A 24 0.20 -13.80 19.75
CA VAL A 24 -1.14 -13.31 19.40
C VAL A 24 -1.16 -11.77 19.36
N PRO A 25 -1.71 -11.13 18.31
CA PRO A 25 -1.75 -9.67 18.19
C PRO A 25 -2.48 -8.97 19.34
N ARG A 26 -1.92 -7.88 19.87
CA ARG A 26 -2.40 -7.17 21.08
C ARG A 26 -3.87 -6.76 21.08
N HIS A 27 -4.47 -6.55 19.91
CA HIS A 27 -5.85 -6.06 19.80
C HIS A 27 -6.93 -7.10 20.14
N TRP A 28 -6.56 -8.36 20.37
CA TRP A 28 -7.51 -9.44 20.70
C TRP A 28 -8.37 -9.15 21.94
N CYS A 29 -7.83 -8.40 22.92
CA CYS A 29 -8.54 -8.02 24.14
C CYS A 29 -9.06 -6.58 24.13
N PHE A 30 -8.96 -5.87 23.00
CA PHE A 30 -9.43 -4.50 22.88
C PHE A 30 -10.92 -4.45 22.53
N LYS A 31 -11.64 -3.48 23.13
CA LYS A 31 -13.04 -3.23 22.80
C LYS A 31 -13.23 -2.55 21.44
N ARG A 32 -12.23 -1.79 21.00
CA ARG A 32 -12.22 -1.08 19.71
C ARG A 32 -11.88 -2.08 18.59
N LYS A 33 -12.57 -2.00 17.45
CA LYS A 33 -12.18 -2.81 16.28
C LYS A 33 -10.80 -2.37 15.79
N TYR A 34 -9.99 -3.33 15.35
CA TYR A 34 -8.54 -3.21 15.14
C TYR A 34 -8.04 -1.95 14.42
N LEU A 35 -8.69 -1.47 13.37
CA LEU A 35 -8.27 -0.29 12.58
C LEU A 35 -9.18 0.95 12.76
N GLN A 36 -9.97 1.00 13.84
CA GLN A 36 -10.90 2.12 14.06
C GLN A 36 -10.33 3.24 14.93
N GLY A 37 -9.11 3.12 15.43
CA GLY A 37 -8.43 4.14 16.21
C GLY A 37 -7.89 5.32 15.42
N LYS A 38 -7.47 5.07 14.18
CA LYS A 38 -6.91 6.11 13.30
C LYS A 38 -7.99 6.96 12.60
N ARG A 39 -9.22 6.99 13.11
CA ARG A 39 -10.27 7.88 12.61
C ARG A 39 -9.87 9.33 12.88
N GLY A 40 -9.81 10.13 11.82
CA GLY A 40 -9.39 11.55 11.89
C GLY A 40 -7.91 11.81 11.65
N ILE A 41 -7.09 10.77 11.45
CA ILE A 41 -5.71 10.92 10.97
C ILE A 41 -5.73 10.81 9.45
N GLU A 42 -5.38 11.88 8.76
CA GLU A 42 -5.24 11.86 7.31
C GLU A 42 -3.93 11.15 6.93
N LYS A 43 -4.06 10.01 6.25
CA LYS A 43 -2.91 9.26 5.73
C LYS A 43 -2.48 9.94 4.42
N PRO A 44 -1.18 10.20 4.20
CA PRO A 44 -0.71 10.70 2.92
C PRO A 44 -1.06 9.71 1.79
N PRO A 45 -1.21 10.20 0.56
CA PRO A 45 -1.34 9.36 -0.62
C PRO A 45 -0.18 8.36 -0.76
N PHE A 46 -0.37 7.36 -1.60
CA PHE A 46 0.68 6.38 -1.85
C PHE A 46 1.90 7.02 -2.52
N GLU A 47 3.07 6.84 -1.91
CA GLU A 47 4.34 7.27 -2.51
C GLU A 47 4.88 6.17 -3.43
N LEU A 48 5.09 6.51 -4.69
CA LEU A 48 5.66 5.59 -5.66
C LEU A 48 7.14 5.33 -5.35
N PRO A 49 7.62 4.08 -5.51
CA PRO A 49 9.05 3.78 -5.43
C PRO A 49 9.87 4.67 -6.37
N GLU A 50 11.07 5.05 -5.94
CA GLU A 50 11.87 6.06 -6.62
C GLU A 50 12.17 5.72 -8.08
N PHE A 51 12.47 4.45 -8.38
CA PHE A 51 12.73 3.99 -9.75
C PHE A 51 11.51 4.11 -10.68
N ILE A 52 10.29 4.01 -10.13
CA ILE A 52 9.05 4.26 -10.89
C ILE A 52 8.82 5.76 -11.03
N ARG A 53 9.01 6.54 -9.95
CA ARG A 53 8.83 8.00 -9.98
C ARG A 53 9.73 8.66 -11.03
N ARG A 54 10.99 8.20 -11.16
CA ARG A 54 11.96 8.67 -12.16
C ARG A 54 11.52 8.46 -13.62
N THR A 55 10.53 7.60 -13.89
CA THR A 55 9.97 7.47 -15.24
C THR A 55 9.23 8.74 -15.68
N GLY A 56 8.77 9.57 -14.73
CA GLY A 56 7.92 10.74 -15.00
C GLY A 56 6.43 10.40 -15.15
N ILE A 57 6.05 9.13 -14.93
CA ILE A 57 4.66 8.68 -15.09
C ILE A 57 3.69 9.38 -14.14
N GLN A 58 4.14 9.75 -12.95
CA GLN A 58 3.33 10.41 -11.95
C GLN A 58 2.87 11.80 -12.45
N GLU A 59 3.83 12.64 -12.83
CA GLU A 59 3.58 13.99 -13.33
C GLU A 59 2.71 13.98 -14.60
N MET A 60 2.99 13.06 -15.55
CA MET A 60 2.20 12.93 -16.77
C MET A 60 0.74 12.53 -16.50
N ARG A 61 0.51 11.64 -15.52
CA ARG A 61 -0.85 11.21 -15.15
C ARG A 61 -1.59 12.27 -14.36
N GLU A 62 -0.92 12.96 -13.45
CA GLU A 62 -1.48 14.09 -12.69
C GLU A 62 -1.94 15.21 -13.63
N ALA A 63 -1.09 15.64 -14.57
CA ALA A 63 -1.46 16.65 -15.56
C ALA A 63 -2.64 16.22 -16.46
N LEU A 64 -2.74 14.93 -16.79
CA LEU A 64 -3.86 14.40 -17.56
C LEU A 64 -5.15 14.38 -16.76
N GLN A 65 -5.07 14.02 -15.48
CA GLN A 65 -6.20 14.01 -14.56
C GLN A 65 -6.75 15.43 -14.36
N GLU A 66 -5.89 16.43 -14.11
CA GLU A 66 -6.27 17.84 -14.01
C GLU A 66 -6.97 18.33 -15.29
N LYS A 67 -6.42 17.97 -16.45
CA LYS A 67 -7.03 18.30 -17.75
C LYS A 67 -8.38 17.61 -17.97
N GLU A 68 -8.59 16.42 -17.43
CA GLU A 68 -9.88 15.72 -17.52
C GLU A 68 -10.91 16.21 -16.52
N GLU A 69 -10.48 16.75 -15.39
CA GLU A 69 -11.34 17.39 -14.40
C GLU A 69 -11.90 18.72 -14.91
N GLN A 70 -11.10 19.50 -15.65
CA GLN A 70 -11.54 20.74 -16.30
C GLN A 70 -12.49 20.53 -17.49
N LYS A 71 -12.61 19.30 -18.02
CA LYS A 71 -13.46 19.03 -19.20
C LYS A 71 -14.94 18.91 -18.82
N THR A 72 -15.77 19.64 -19.56
CA THR A 72 -17.23 19.51 -19.49
C THR A 72 -17.73 18.15 -20.02
N MET A 73 -18.91 17.74 -19.55
CA MET A 73 -19.55 16.48 -19.98
C MET A 73 -19.75 16.40 -21.50
N LYS A 74 -20.06 17.53 -22.16
CA LYS A 74 -20.19 17.61 -23.63
C LYS A 74 -18.87 17.27 -24.33
N THR A 75 -17.74 17.77 -23.83
CA THR A 75 -16.41 17.48 -24.36
C THR A 75 -16.02 16.03 -24.13
N LYS A 76 -16.31 15.46 -22.94
CA LYS A 76 -16.08 14.05 -22.64
C LYS A 76 -16.85 13.12 -23.59
N MET A 77 -18.12 13.42 -23.87
CA MET A 77 -18.94 12.63 -24.82
C MET A 77 -18.42 12.71 -26.27
N ARG A 78 -17.90 13.86 -26.70
CA ARG A 78 -17.29 14.02 -28.03
C ARG A 78 -15.98 13.25 -28.15
N GLU A 79 -15.11 13.32 -27.15
CA GLU A 79 -13.84 12.58 -27.12
C GLU A 79 -14.05 11.06 -27.08
N LYS A 80 -15.17 10.57 -26.54
CA LYS A 80 -15.52 9.14 -26.58
C LYS A 80 -15.75 8.61 -28.00
N VAL A 81 -16.35 9.42 -28.88
CA VAL A 81 -16.63 9.05 -30.28
C VAL A 81 -15.43 9.33 -31.19
N ARG A 82 -14.65 10.39 -30.88
CA ARG A 82 -13.46 10.78 -31.64
C ARG A 82 -12.28 10.97 -30.67
N PRO A 83 -11.60 9.89 -30.26
CA PRO A 83 -10.52 9.97 -29.30
C PRO A 83 -9.27 10.61 -29.92
N LYS A 84 -8.60 11.46 -29.14
CA LYS A 84 -7.23 11.88 -29.43
C LYS A 84 -6.28 10.86 -28.80
N MET A 85 -5.65 10.03 -29.62
CA MET A 85 -4.67 9.02 -29.21
C MET A 85 -3.35 9.69 -28.81
N GLY A 86 -2.49 8.95 -28.08
CA GLY A 86 -1.15 9.43 -27.71
C GLY A 86 -1.14 10.50 -26.60
N LYS A 87 -2.13 10.49 -25.70
CA LYS A 87 -2.15 11.46 -24.57
C LYS A 87 -0.97 11.31 -23.61
N ILE A 88 -0.40 10.11 -23.54
CA ILE A 88 0.80 9.78 -22.77
C ILE A 88 1.69 9.00 -23.72
N ASP A 89 2.85 9.57 -24.04
CA ASP A 89 3.88 8.90 -24.82
C ASP A 89 5.11 8.76 -23.94
N ILE A 90 5.42 7.51 -23.57
CA ILE A 90 6.56 7.17 -22.72
C ILE A 90 7.35 6.11 -23.45
N ASP A 91 8.64 6.37 -23.60
CA ASP A 91 9.57 5.45 -24.20
C ASP A 91 9.59 4.11 -23.45
N TYR A 92 9.31 3.03 -24.17
CA TYR A 92 9.37 1.66 -23.65
C TYR A 92 10.75 1.31 -23.09
N GLN A 93 11.82 1.86 -23.65
CA GLN A 93 13.17 1.63 -23.14
C GLN A 93 13.35 2.22 -21.73
N LYS A 94 12.73 3.37 -21.47
CA LYS A 94 12.77 4.02 -20.14
C LYS A 94 12.02 3.18 -19.10
N LEU A 95 10.89 2.57 -19.48
CA LEU A 95 10.15 1.65 -18.61
C LEU A 95 10.95 0.37 -18.35
N HIS A 96 11.52 -0.22 -19.41
CA HIS A 96 12.38 -1.39 -19.27
C HIS A 96 13.54 -1.11 -18.31
N ASP A 97 14.26 -0.01 -18.51
CA ASP A 97 15.40 0.33 -17.66
C ASP A 97 15.00 0.59 -16.21
N ALA A 98 13.83 1.20 -15.96
CA ALA A 98 13.31 1.42 -14.61
C ALA A 98 13.07 0.11 -13.85
N PHE A 99 12.51 -0.92 -14.51
CA PHE A 99 12.20 -2.20 -13.88
C PHE A 99 13.36 -3.20 -13.87
N PHE A 100 14.29 -3.12 -14.81
CA PHE A 100 15.36 -4.11 -14.94
C PHE A 100 16.75 -3.59 -14.56
N LYS A 101 17.06 -2.30 -14.76
CA LYS A 101 18.36 -1.72 -14.42
C LYS A 101 18.36 -1.01 -13.07
N TRP A 102 17.29 -0.24 -12.78
CA TRP A 102 17.22 0.64 -11.62
C TRP A 102 16.37 0.11 -10.48
N GLN A 103 15.94 -1.14 -10.54
CA GLN A 103 15.08 -1.74 -9.53
C GLN A 103 15.81 -1.82 -8.18
N THR A 104 15.15 -1.29 -7.15
CA THR A 104 15.66 -1.33 -5.77
C THR A 104 14.86 -2.32 -4.94
N LYS A 105 15.55 -3.15 -4.15
CA LYS A 105 14.88 -4.06 -3.21
C LYS A 105 14.14 -3.24 -2.13
N PRO A 106 12.83 -3.48 -1.90
CA PRO A 106 12.10 -2.78 -0.86
C PRO A 106 12.61 -3.18 0.53
N LYS A 107 12.31 -2.35 1.53
CA LYS A 107 12.55 -2.71 2.94
C LYS A 107 11.59 -3.84 3.33
N LEU A 108 12.16 -5.02 3.56
CA LEU A 108 11.43 -6.19 4.04
C LEU A 108 11.54 -6.28 5.56
N THR A 109 10.54 -6.88 6.18
CA THR A 109 10.55 -7.20 7.60
C THR A 109 10.84 -8.69 7.80
N ILE A 110 11.35 -9.04 8.99
CA ILE A 110 11.64 -10.43 9.34
C ILE A 110 10.36 -11.16 9.77
N HIS A 111 10.40 -12.48 9.74
CA HIS A 111 9.34 -13.29 10.32
C HIS A 111 9.16 -12.96 11.81
N GLY A 112 7.91 -12.77 12.24
CA GLY A 112 7.56 -12.41 13.62
C GLY A 112 7.42 -10.90 13.86
N ASP A 113 7.81 -10.05 12.91
CA ASP A 113 7.46 -8.63 12.95
C ASP A 113 5.96 -8.46 12.62
N LEU A 114 5.19 -8.00 13.61
CA LEU A 114 3.74 -7.88 13.53
C LEU A 114 3.34 -6.42 13.44
N TYR A 115 2.41 -6.12 12.54
CA TYR A 115 1.79 -4.81 12.46
C TYR A 115 0.77 -4.64 13.60
N TYR A 116 0.73 -3.42 14.16
CA TYR A 116 -0.26 -2.98 15.15
C TYR A 116 -0.80 -1.61 14.73
N GLU A 117 -2.03 -1.31 15.12
CA GLU A 117 -2.66 0.01 14.85
C GLU A 117 -2.00 1.11 15.68
#